data_AF-A0A447P3D0-F1
#
_entry.id   AF-A0A447P3D0-F1
#
_cell.length_a   1.000
_cell.length_b   1.000
_cell.length_c   1.000
_cell.angle_alpha   90.00
_cell.angle_beta   90.00
_cell.angle_gamma   90.00
#
_symmetry.space_group_name_H-M   'P 1'
#
loop_
_entity.id
_entity.type
_entity.pdbx_description
1 polymer ?
#
loop_
_entity_poly.entity_id
_entity_poly.type
_entity_poly.pdbx_seq_one_letter_code
_entity_poly.pdbx_strand_id
1 'polypeptide(L)'
;MRWVLTSHALDRNTLYTANRDISYYTVHESYVATIPLVFCEAEKMDPNTQFLKVMMIDEPAVLDRAIARIPAEVKEKVYRAEKCAVLP
;
A
#
# COMPACT_ATOMS: atom_id res chain seq x y z
N MET A 1 -2.03 17.55 7.69
CA MET A 1 -2.09 17.03 6.30
C MET A 1 -2.65 15.63 6.34
N ARG A 2 -3.89 15.43 5.91
CA ARG A 2 -4.54 14.12 5.84
C ARG A 2 -3.98 13.42 4.59
N TRP A 3 -3.05 12.48 4.77
CA TRP A 3 -2.68 11.58 3.68
C TRP A 3 -3.86 10.64 3.46
N VAL A 4 -4.67 10.92 2.43
CA VAL A 4 -5.86 10.11 2.05
C VAL A 4 -5.46 8.99 1.08
N LEU A 5 -4.19 8.60 1.07
CA LEU A 5 -3.73 7.52 0.19
C LEU A 5 -4.00 6.20 0.90
N THR A 6 -4.68 5.28 0.21
CA THR A 6 -4.81 3.93 0.74
C THR A 6 -3.41 3.30 0.74
N SER A 7 -3.05 2.70 1.86
CA SER A 7 -1.82 1.97 2.04
C SER A 7 -2.10 0.62 2.66
N HIS A 8 -1.30 -0.35 2.25
CA HIS A 8 -1.22 -1.63 2.92
C HIS A 8 0.24 -2.07 3.01
N ALA A 9 0.51 -2.94 3.96
CA ALA A 9 1.80 -3.55 4.18
C ALA A 9 1.67 -5.06 3.96
N LEU A 10 2.61 -5.63 3.22
CA LEU A 10 2.68 -7.04 2.92
C LEU A 10 3.79 -7.67 3.76
N ASP A 11 3.39 -8.67 4.55
CA ASP A 11 4.30 -9.64 5.17
C ASP A 11 4.36 -10.91 4.29
N ARG A 12 5.22 -11.88 4.63
CA ARG A 12 5.39 -13.15 3.90
C ARG A 12 4.08 -13.89 3.62
N ASN A 13 3.10 -13.75 4.52
CA ASN A 13 1.87 -14.54 4.47
C ASN A 13 0.61 -13.72 4.69
N THR A 14 0.68 -12.41 4.93
CA THR A 14 -0.49 -11.61 5.31
C THR A 14 -0.40 -10.19 4.73
N LEU A 15 -1.53 -9.70 4.23
CA LEU A 15 -1.71 -8.31 3.82
C LEU A 15 -2.34 -7.53 4.97
N TYR A 16 -1.74 -6.42 5.37
CA TYR A 16 -2.22 -5.58 6.44
C TYR A 16 -2.64 -4.22 5.92
N THR A 17 -3.79 -3.70 6.34
CA THR A 17 -4.19 -2.33 6.03
C THR A 17 -4.64 -1.58 7.27
N ALA A 18 -4.22 -0.31 7.38
CA ALA A 18 -4.66 0.61 8.43
C ALA A 18 -5.86 1.47 8.00
N ASN A 19 -6.35 1.29 6.77
CA ASN A 19 -7.48 2.04 6.25
C ASN A 19 -8.80 1.34 6.59
N ARG A 20 -9.72 2.10 7.20
CA ARG A 20 -11.06 1.61 7.52
C ARG A 20 -11.88 1.37 6.25
N ASP A 21 -11.73 2.26 5.28
CA ASP A 21 -12.28 2.10 3.94
C ASP A 21 -11.27 1.31 3.09
N ILE A 22 -11.48 -0.01 3.02
CA ILE A 22 -10.60 -0.92 2.29
C ILE A 22 -10.84 -0.71 0.79
N SER A 23 -9.80 -0.25 0.08
CA SER A 23 -9.87 -0.04 -1.38
C SER A 23 -10.03 -1.35 -2.13
N TYR A 24 -10.75 -1.30 -3.26
CA TYR A 24 -10.91 -2.41 -4.21
C TYR A 24 -9.58 -3.09 -4.54
N TYR A 25 -8.52 -2.31 -4.75
CA TYR A 25 -7.21 -2.86 -5.11
C TYR A 25 -6.57 -3.69 -3.99
N THR A 26 -6.81 -3.34 -2.72
CA THR A 26 -6.30 -4.12 -1.58
C THR A 26 -7.02 -5.46 -1.47
N VAL A 27 -8.34 -5.48 -1.72
CA VAL A 27 -9.11 -6.72 -1.80
C VAL A 27 -8.68 -7.57 -2.99
N HIS A 28 -8.49 -6.94 -4.15
CA HIS A 28 -8.05 -7.61 -5.37
C HIS A 28 -6.67 -8.26 -5.19
N GLU A 29 -5.74 -7.58 -4.54
CA GLU A 29 -4.43 -8.15 -4.26
C GLU A 29 -4.49 -9.35 -3.31
N SER A 30 -5.25 -9.24 -2.21
CA SER A 30 -5.48 -10.38 -1.32
C SER A 30 -6.09 -11.58 -2.06
N TYR A 31 -7.02 -11.34 -2.98
CA TYR A 31 -7.64 -12.36 -3.80
C TYR A 31 -6.66 -13.02 -4.78
N VAL A 32 -5.90 -12.22 -5.54
CA VAL A 32 -4.95 -12.71 -6.55
C VAL A 32 -3.74 -13.40 -5.91
N ALA A 33 -3.19 -12.82 -4.85
CA ALA A 33 -2.06 -13.39 -4.13
C ALA A 33 -2.48 -14.51 -3.17
N THR A 34 -3.79 -14.74 -2.98
CA THR A 34 -4.35 -15.75 -2.07
C THR A 34 -3.82 -15.64 -0.63
N ILE A 35 -3.64 -14.41 -0.16
CA ILE A 35 -3.15 -14.11 1.18
C ILE A 35 -4.27 -13.51 2.04
N PRO A 36 -4.34 -13.83 3.34
CA PRO A 36 -5.29 -13.21 4.26
C PRO A 36 -5.08 -11.69 4.36
N LEU A 37 -6.19 -10.96 4.35
CA LEU A 37 -6.24 -9.53 4.59
C LEU A 37 -6.63 -9.25 6.05
N VAL A 38 -5.80 -8.50 6.76
CA VAL A 38 -6.00 -8.10 8.15
C VAL A 38 -6.10 -6.58 8.22
N PHE A 39 -7.19 -6.09 8.80
CA PHE A 39 -7.29 -4.68 9.19
C PHE A 39 -6.60 -4.48 10.54
N CYS A 40 -5.58 -3.63 10.58
CA CYS A 40 -4.87 -3.26 11.80
C CYS A 40 -4.52 -1.78 11.76
N GLU A 41 -4.97 -1.02 12.77
CA GLU A 41 -4.63 0.40 12.92
C GLU A 41 -3.11 0.54 13.10
N ALA A 42 -2.51 1.57 12.49
CA ALA A 42 -1.05 1.75 12.46
C ALA A 42 -0.40 1.77 13.87
N GLU A 43 -1.13 2.26 14.88
CA GLU A 43 -0.67 2.31 16.28
C GLU A 43 -0.66 0.96 16.99
N LYS A 44 -1.43 -0.02 16.48
CA LYS A 44 -1.58 -1.37 17.06
C LYS A 44 -0.76 -2.41 16.32
N MET A 45 -0.04 -2.00 15.29
CA MET A 45 0.77 -2.88 14.47
C MET A 45 2.02 -3.32 15.28
N ASP A 46 2.28 -4.62 15.35
CA ASP A 46 3.43 -5.13 16.11
C ASP A 46 4.73 -4.65 15.43
N PRO A 47 5.60 -3.87 16.11
CA PRO A 47 6.85 -3.38 15.56
C PRO A 47 7.84 -4.50 15.20
N ASN A 48 7.64 -5.72 15.69
CA ASN A 48 8.45 -6.89 15.32
C ASN A 48 7.97 -7.56 14.01
N THR A 49 6.84 -7.12 13.45
CA THR A 49 6.34 -7.63 12.17
C THR A 49 7.31 -7.25 11.05
N GLN A 50 7.77 -8.24 10.30
CA GLN A 50 8.69 -8.02 9.20
C GLN A 50 7.94 -7.68 7.92
N PHE A 51 7.63 -6.41 7.72
CA PHE A 51 7.06 -5.95 6.46
C PHE A 51 8.07 -6.08 5.33
N LEU A 52 7.75 -6.92 4.35
CA LEU A 52 8.58 -7.12 3.16
C LEU A 52 8.42 -5.96 2.19
N LYS A 53 7.18 -5.48 2.05
CA LYS A 53 6.84 -4.44 1.08
C LYS A 53 5.67 -3.62 1.61
N VAL A 54 5.72 -2.31 1.42
CA VAL A 54 4.60 -1.41 1.69
C VAL A 54 4.19 -0.78 0.39
N MET A 55 2.90 -0.78 0.09
CA MET A 55 2.37 -0.22 -1.15
C MET A 55 1.36 0.86 -0.84
N MET A 56 1.54 2.00 -1.51
CA MET A 56 0.52 3.03 -1.61
C MET A 56 -0.29 2.73 -2.86
N ILE A 57 -1.59 2.55 -2.69
CA ILE A 57 -2.50 2.19 -3.76
C ILE A 57 -3.64 3.17 -3.79
N ASP A 58 -3.87 3.76 -4.94
CA ASP A 58 -4.96 4.67 -5.18
C ASP A 58 -5.21 4.74 -6.68
N GLU A 59 -6.20 5.53 -7.08
CA GLU A 59 -6.40 5.82 -8.50
C GLU A 59 -5.12 6.39 -9.14
N PRO A 60 -4.82 6.05 -10.41
CA PRO A 60 -3.60 6.50 -11.09
C PRO A 60 -3.39 8.02 -11.02
N ALA A 61 -4.48 8.80 -11.14
CA ALA A 61 -4.43 10.25 -11.07
C ALA A 61 -4.05 10.77 -9.68
N VAL A 62 -4.42 10.07 -8.61
CA VAL A 62 -4.06 10.41 -7.22
C VAL A 62 -2.61 10.01 -6.95
N LEU A 63 -2.23 8.79 -7.38
CA LEU A 63 -0.88 8.28 -7.23
C LEU A 63 0.14 9.16 -7.98
N ASP A 64 -0.18 9.62 -9.19
CA ASP A 64 0.70 10.52 -9.96
C ASP A 64 0.93 11.86 -9.26
N ARG A 65 -0.10 12.41 -8.59
CA ARG A 65 0.06 13.61 -7.75
C ARG A 65 0.93 13.34 -6.52
N ALA A 66 0.81 12.17 -5.91
CA ALA A 66 1.64 11.77 -4.79
C ALA A 66 3.11 11.61 -5.23
N ILE A 67 3.36 10.87 -6.32
CA ILE A 67 4.67 10.69 -6.95
C ILE A 67 5.31 12.02 -7.33
N ALA A 68 4.54 12.99 -7.82
CA ALA A 68 5.03 14.33 -8.13
C ALA A 68 5.52 15.10 -6.89
N ARG A 69 4.96 14.82 -5.71
CA ARG A 69 5.32 15.46 -4.43
C ARG A 69 6.50 14.81 -3.72
N ILE A 70 6.90 13.60 -4.12
CA ILE A 70 7.99 12.88 -3.48
C ILE A 70 9.34 13.44 -3.95
N PRO A 71 10.21 13.87 -3.02
CA PRO A 71 11.55 14.38 -3.35
C PRO A 71 12.37 13.35 -4.15
N ALA A 72 13.15 13.82 -5.12
CA ALA A 72 13.94 12.96 -6.01
C ALA A 72 14.90 12.02 -5.24
N GLU A 73 15.44 12.48 -4.12
CA GLU A 73 16.34 11.71 -3.24
C GLU A 73 15.70 10.46 -2.63
N VAL A 74 14.37 10.47 -2.43
CA VAL A 74 13.61 9.33 -1.90
C VAL A 74 13.16 8.40 -3.03
N LYS A 75 12.91 8.95 -4.22
CA LYS A 75 12.52 8.16 -5.41
C LYS A 75 13.56 7.11 -5.76
N GLU A 76 14.84 7.45 -5.65
CA GLU A 76 15.93 6.60 -6.10
C GLU A 76 16.26 5.46 -5.12
N LYS A 77 15.98 5.65 -3.82
CA LYS A 77 16.30 4.68 -2.76
C LYS A 77 15.17 3.73 -2.39
N VAL A 78 13.91 4.14 -2.55
CA VAL A 78 12.76 3.42 -1.94
C VAL A 78 11.60 3.19 -2.92
N TYR A 79 11.51 3.95 -4.02
CA TYR A 79 10.36 3.86 -4.93
C TYR A 79 10.62 2.91 -6.09
N ARG A 80 10.29 1.63 -5.91
CA ARG A 80 9.85 0.79 -7.02
C ARG A 80 8.35 0.98 -7.17
N ALA A 81 7.96 2.06 -7.85
CA ALA A 81 6.56 2.32 -8.19
C ALA A 81 6.11 1.30 -9.24
N GLU A 82 5.67 0.14 -8.79
CA GLU A 82 4.87 -0.73 -9.62
C GLU A 82 3.49 -0.08 -9.69
N LYS A 83 3.24 0.68 -10.76
CA LYS A 83 1.87 1.03 -11.13
C LYS A 83 1.17 -0.31 -11.36
N CYS A 84 0.43 -0.76 -10.36
CA CYS A 84 -0.56 -1.80 -10.56
C CYS A 84 -1.70 -1.15 -11.38
N ALA A 85 -1.43 -0.94 -12.67
CA ALA A 85 -2.48 -0.74 -13.64
C ALA A 85 -3.22 -2.07 -13.64
N VAL A 86 -4.35 -2.13 -12.93
CA VAL A 86 -5.34 -3.16 -13.16
C VAL A 86 -5.81 -2.92 -14.59
N LEU A 87 -5.10 -3.54 -15.53
CA LEU A 87 -5.52 -3.63 -16.91
C LEU A 87 -6.88 -4.33 -16.90
N PRO A 88 -7.87 -3.81 -17.63
CA PRO A 88 -9.15 -4.49 -17.79
C PRO A 88 -8.99 -5.87 -18.41
#